data_AF-A0A934QRM6-F1
#
_entry.id   AF-A0A934QRM6-F1
#
_cell.length_a   1.000
_cell.length_b   1.000
_cell.length_c   1.000
_cell.angle_alpha   90.00
_cell.angle_beta   90.00
_cell.angle_gamma   90.00
#
_symmetry.space_group_name_H-M   'P 1'
#
loop_
_entity.id
_entity.type
_entity.pdbx_description
1 polymer ?
#
loop_
_entity_poly.entity_id
_entity_poly.type
_entity_poly.pdbx_seq_one_letter_code
_entity_poly.pdbx_strand_id
1 'polypeptide(L)' 'MLYLLAAIGALTIAVVLWRVFGAERVGVPQRPSSVAPDDDPDFLRKLGEQQKKPEEDDKN' A
#
# COMPACT_ATOMS: atom_id res chain seq x y z
N MET A 1 -10.85 -31.32 35.07
CA MET A 1 -10.43 -29.90 35.16
C MET A 1 -9.22 -29.60 34.29
N LEU A 2 -8.09 -30.31 34.43
CA LEU A 2 -6.92 -30.12 33.56
C LEU A 2 -7.22 -30.26 32.06
N TYR A 3 -8.02 -31.25 31.67
CA TYR A 3 -8.42 -31.43 30.27
C TYR A 3 -9.23 -30.25 29.71
N LEU A 4 -10.06 -29.60 30.55
CA LEU A 4 -10.83 -28.42 30.13
C LEU A 4 -9.90 -27.24 29.90
N LEU A 5 -8.95 -27.02 30.82
CA LEU A 5 -7.93 -25.98 30.66
C LEU A 5 -7.02 -26.24 29.44
N ALA A 6 -6.63 -27.49 29.22
CA ALA A 6 -5.84 -27.89 28.05
C ALA A 6 -6.62 -27.67 26.74
N ALA A 7 -7.92 -27.98 26.70
CA ALA A 7 -8.76 -27.75 25.54
C ALA A 7 -8.88 -26.26 25.22
N ILE A 8 -9.07 -25.41 26.23
CA ILE A 8 -9.12 -23.95 26.07
C ILE A 8 -7.77 -23.43 25.56
N GLY A 9 -6.66 -23.88 26.16
CA GLY A 9 -5.30 -23.50 25.73
C GLY A 9 -4.97 -23.95 24.30
N ALA A 10 -5.38 -25.15 23.91
CA ALA A 10 -5.20 -25.63 22.54
C ALA A 10 -6.01 -24.79 21.54
N LEU A 11 -7.25 -24.44 21.89
CA LEU A 11 -8.12 -23.62 21.05
C LEU A 11 -7.56 -22.20 20.86
N THR A 12 -7.06 -21.57 21.92
CA THR A 12 -6.47 -20.23 21.82
C THR A 12 -5.22 -20.23 20.95
N ILE A 13 -4.33 -21.21 21.12
CA ILE A 13 -3.14 -21.37 20.28
C ILE A 13 -3.55 -21.57 18.81
N ALA A 14 -4.52 -22.45 18.53
CA ALA A 14 -4.99 -22.69 17.17
C ALA A 14 -5.54 -21.41 16.51
N VAL A 15 -6.33 -20.62 17.23
CA VAL A 15 -6.87 -19.34 16.74
C VAL A 15 -5.77 -18.32 16.48
N VAL A 16 -4.77 -18.21 17.37
CA VAL A 16 -3.64 -17.30 17.20
C VAL A 16 -2.81 -17.69 15.98
N LEU A 17 -2.47 -18.98 15.84
CA LEU A 17 -1.75 -19.50 14.67
C LEU A 17 -2.54 -19.24 13.39
N TRP A 18 -3.86 -19.48 13.39
CA TRP A 18 -4.70 -19.16 12.24
C TRP A 18 -4.72 -17.66 11.93
N ARG A 19 -4.75 -16.78 12.94
CA ARG A 19 -4.78 -15.33 12.70
C ARG A 19 -3.44 -14.78 12.20
N VAL A 20 -2.33 -15.38 12.61
CA VAL A 20 -0.98 -14.99 12.19
C VAL A 20 -0.69 -15.53 10.79
N PHE A 21 -0.94 -16.82 10.56
CA PHE A 21 -0.58 -17.48 9.30
C PHE A 21 -1.69 -17.44 8.23
N GLY A 22 -2.96 -17.40 8.63
CA GLY A 22 -4.11 -17.33 7.72
C GLY A 22 -4.52 -15.91 7.31
N ALA A 23 -3.97 -14.88 7.96
CA ALA A 23 -4.11 -13.50 7.52
C ALA A 23 -3.08 -13.10 6.45
N GLU A 24 -2.09 -13.95 6.18
CA GLU A 24 -1.30 -13.84 4.97
C GLU A 24 -2.14 -14.36 3.78
N ARG A 25 -2.75 -13.41 3.07
CA ARG A 25 -3.05 -13.51 1.63
C ARG A 25 -4.29 -14.31 1.21
N VAL A 26 -5.44 -14.07 1.83
CA VAL A 26 -6.68 -14.09 1.03
C VAL A 26 -6.71 -12.76 0.28
N GLY A 27 -6.21 -12.79 -0.96
CA GLY A 27 -5.95 -11.63 -1.78
C GLY A 27 -7.14 -10.69 -1.94
N VAL A 28 -7.13 -9.59 -1.19
CA VAL A 28 -7.54 -8.33 -1.78
C VAL A 28 -6.43 -8.00 -2.77
N PRO A 29 -6.65 -8.04 -4.10
CA PRO A 29 -5.71 -7.42 -4.99
C PRO A 29 -5.58 -5.99 -4.50
N GLN A 30 -4.41 -5.63 -3.98
CA GLN A 30 -4.04 -4.22 -3.89
C GLN A 30 -4.17 -3.74 -5.33
N ARG A 31 -5.31 -3.12 -5.66
CA ARG A 31 -5.40 -2.34 -6.89
C ARG A 31 -4.11 -1.52 -6.89
N PRO A 32 -3.34 -1.50 -7.99
CA PRO A 32 -2.30 -0.49 -8.10
C PRO A 32 -2.97 0.80 -7.69
N SER A 33 -2.47 1.42 -6.62
CA SER A 33 -2.96 2.72 -6.18
C SER A 33 -2.94 3.55 -7.45
N SER A 34 -4.11 3.93 -7.96
CA SER A 34 -4.18 4.82 -9.10
C SER A 34 -3.42 6.04 -8.63
N VAL A 35 -2.20 6.20 -9.15
CA VAL A 35 -1.39 7.39 -8.90
C VAL A 35 -2.31 8.53 -9.26
N ALA A 36 -2.49 9.47 -8.32
CA ALA A 36 -3.31 10.62 -8.61
C ALA A 36 -2.68 11.31 -9.82
N PRO A 37 -3.46 11.82 -10.80
CA PRO A 37 -2.90 12.43 -12.00
C PRO A 37 -1.85 13.53 -11.72
N ASP A 38 -1.92 14.16 -10.55
CA ASP A 38 -0.98 15.19 -10.08
C ASP A 38 0.38 14.62 -9.63
N ASP A 39 0.42 13.35 -9.24
CA ASP A 39 1.61 12.61 -8.79
C ASP A 39 2.26 11.79 -9.94
N ASP A 40 1.73 11.91 -11.16
CA ASP A 40 2.31 11.26 -12.33
C ASP A 40 3.66 11.90 -12.67
N PRO A 41 4.75 11.11 -12.78
CA PRO A 41 6.09 11.64 -13.03
C PRO A 41 6.18 12.40 -14.35
N ASP A 42 5.34 12.05 -15.32
CA ASP A 42 5.28 12.74 -16.62
C ASP A 42 4.58 14.10 -16.53
N PHE A 43 3.64 14.30 -15.60
CA PHE A 43 3.00 15.60 -15.36
C PHE A 43 3.98 16.59 -14.74
N LEU A 44 4.71 16.17 -13.70
CA LEU A 44 5.73 17.00 -13.04
C LEU A 44 6.86 17.39 -14.00
N ARG A 45 7.26 16.49 -14.91
CA ARG A 45 8.23 16.79 -15.98
C ARG A 45 7.74 17.92 -16.88
N LYS A 46 6.50 17.82 -17.37
CA LYS A 46 5.91 18.86 -18.23
C LYS A 46 5.79 20.20 -17.51
N LEU A 47 5.47 20.21 -16.21
CA LEU A 47 5.41 21.43 -15.41
C LEU A 47 6.79 22.10 -15.27
N GLY A 48 7.84 21.31 -15.02
CA GLY A 48 9.22 21.82 -14.95
C GLY A 48 9.73 22.37 -16.29
N GLU A 49 9.34 21.76 -17.41
CA GLU A 49 9.66 22.27 -18.76
C GLU A 49 8.94 23.58 -19.08
N GLN A 50 7.66 23.71 -18.72
CA GLN A 50 6.89 24.94 -18.89
C GLN A 50 7.42 26.08 -18.02
N GLN A 51 7.85 25.80 -16.79
CA GLN A 51 8.44 26.81 -15.91
C GLN A 51 9.79 27.33 -16.41
N LYS A 52 10.56 26.52 -17.15
CA LYS A 52 11.85 26.93 -17.71
C LYS A 52 11.76 27.80 -18.96
N LYS A 53 10.65 27.72 -19.70
CA LYS A 53 10.51 28.34 -21.02
C LYS A 53 10.20 29.86 -21.07
N PRO A 54 9.68 30.55 -20.03
CA PRO A 54 9.28 31.96 -20.18
C PRO A 54 10.45 32.96 -20.12
N GLU A 55 11.70 32.52 -19.91
CA GLU A 55 12.86 33.44 -19.80
C GLU A 55 13.66 33.64 -21.10
N GLU A 56 13.44 32.84 -22.15
CA GLU A 56 14.23 32.92 -23.39
C GLU A 56 13.60 33.79 -24.50
N ASP A 57 12.30 34.08 -24.44
CA ASP A 57 11.59 34.83 -25.50
C ASP A 57 11.56 36.36 -25.29
N ASP A 58 12.11 36.89 -24.20
CA ASP A 58 12.10 38.34 -23.87
C ASP A 58 13.43 39.07 -24.21
N LYS A 59 14.22 38.51 -25.15
CA LYS A 59 15.54 39.04 -25.54
C LYS A 59 15.79 39.22 -27.05
N ASN A 60 14.75 39.30 -27.89
CA ASN A 60 14.94 39.50 -29.33
C ASN A 60 14.19 40.70 -29.90
#